data_AF-A0A9X3NNS3-F1
#
_entry.id   AF-A0A9X3NNS3-F1
#
_cell.length_a   1.000
_cell.length_b   1.000
_cell.length_c   1.000
_cell.angle_alpha   90.00
_cell.angle_beta   90.00
_cell.angle_gamma   90.00
#
_symmetry.space_group_name_H-M   'P 1'
#
loop_
_entity.id
_entity.type
_entity.pdbx_description
1 polymer ?
#
loop_
_entity_poly.entity_id
_entity_poly.type
_entity_poly.pdbx_seq_one_letter_code
_entity_poly.pdbx_strand_id
1 'polypeptide(L)'
;MRVPLVNLTPHEVTIFDSNDRVVVRCPAAAKPVRVAVDRCEIGRIGGIPVFSEDYGRAMLPAPASGVWYIVSAAVAMAHPERTDLLVPTDLVRSSDGTIVGCKALGRRSA
;
A
#
# COMPACT_ATOMS: atom_id res chain seq x y z
N MET A 1 11.93 7.22 20.61
CA MET A 1 10.46 7.18 20.50
C MET A 1 10.07 6.10 19.49
N ARG A 2 9.19 5.16 19.85
CA ARG A 2 8.59 4.25 18.85
C ARG A 2 7.45 5.00 18.19
N VAL A 3 7.50 5.17 16.88
CA VAL A 3 6.46 5.82 16.08
C VAL A 3 5.44 4.74 15.71
N PRO A 4 4.15 4.83 16.11
CA PRO A 4 3.14 3.84 15.75
C PRO A 4 2.98 3.67 14.23
N LEU A 5 3.01 2.42 13.78
CA LEU A 5 2.84 2.03 12.38
C LEU A 5 1.66 1.07 12.28
N VAL A 6 0.57 1.50 11.65
CA VAL A 6 -0.70 0.78 11.58
C VAL A 6 -0.90 0.26 10.16
N ASN A 7 -1.06 -1.04 10.00
CA ASN A 7 -1.34 -1.64 8.70
C ASN A 7 -2.84 -1.63 8.41
N LEU A 8 -3.22 -1.00 7.29
CA LEU A 8 -4.60 -0.94 6.78
C LEU A 8 -4.81 -1.87 5.58
N THR A 9 -3.83 -2.69 5.24
CA THR A 9 -3.87 -3.66 4.12
C THR A 9 -4.37 -5.04 4.60
N PRO A 10 -4.79 -5.93 3.69
CA PRO A 10 -5.39 -7.22 4.06
C PRO A 10 -4.38 -8.32 4.41
N HIS A 11 -3.08 -8.06 4.22
CA HIS A 11 -2.03 -9.03 4.46
C HIS A 11 -1.07 -8.47 5.51
N GLU A 12 -0.44 -9.36 6.29
CA GLU A 12 0.66 -8.95 7.16
C GLU A 12 1.78 -8.32 6.32
N VAL A 13 2.32 -7.22 6.81
CA VAL A 13 3.51 -6.58 6.23
C VAL A 13 4.69 -6.86 7.13
N THR A 14 5.62 -7.68 6.66
CA THR A 14 6.91 -7.90 7.32
C THR A 14 7.94 -6.94 6.72
N ILE A 15 8.66 -6.22 7.59
CA ILE A 15 9.72 -5.30 7.21
C ILE A 15 11.06 -5.90 7.63
N PHE A 16 12.01 -5.98 6.70
CA PHE A 16 13.35 -6.51 6.90
C PHE A 16 14.39 -5.38 6.90
N ASP A 17 15.49 -5.58 7.61
CA ASP A 17 16.68 -4.71 7.50
C ASP A 17 17.56 -5.10 6.30
N SER A 18 18.72 -4.44 6.16
CA SER A 18 19.69 -4.72 5.11
C SER A 18 20.34 -6.10 5.21
N ASN A 19 20.26 -6.77 6.37
CA ASN A 19 20.81 -8.09 6.64
C ASN A 19 19.72 -9.18 6.66
N ASP A 20 18.56 -8.90 6.06
CA ASP A 20 17.40 -9.79 5.97
C ASP A 20 16.83 -10.23 7.33
N ARG A 21 17.03 -9.42 8.38
CA ARG A 21 16.42 -9.65 9.70
C ARG A 21 15.09 -8.92 9.80
N VAL A 22 14.10 -9.58 10.40
CA VAL A 22 12.79 -8.96 10.64
C VAL A 22 12.93 -7.82 11.65
N VAL A 23 12.59 -6.60 11.21
CA VAL A 23 12.54 -5.38 12.03
C VAL A 23 11.18 -5.26 12.71
N VAL A 24 10.10 -5.45 11.93
CA VAL A 24 8.73 -5.36 12.43
C VAL A 24 7.79 -6.22 11.57
N ARG A 25 6.75 -6.75 12.22
CA ARG A 25 5.59 -7.36 11.56
C ARG A 25 4.36 -6.53 11.89
N CYS A 26 3.70 -6.01 10.87
CA CYS A 26 2.46 -5.27 11.03
C CYS A 26 1.30 -6.19 10.60
N PRO A 27 0.48 -6.68 11.55
CA PRO A 27 -0.58 -7.64 11.24
C PRO A 27 -1.56 -7.09 10.22
N ALA A 28 -2.23 -7.98 9.48
CA ALA A 28 -3.29 -7.58 8.57
C ALA A 28 -4.39 -6.78 9.30
N ALA A 29 -4.98 -5.82 8.61
CA ALA A 29 -6.12 -5.09 9.11
C ALA A 29 -7.34 -6.02 9.24
N ALA A 30 -8.03 -5.99 10.38
CA ALA A 30 -9.31 -6.68 10.54
C ALA A 30 -10.38 -6.16 9.56
N LYS A 31 -10.32 -4.86 9.22
CA LYS A 31 -11.12 -4.20 8.20
C LYS A 31 -10.19 -3.45 7.23
N PRO A 32 -9.70 -4.12 6.18
CA PRO A 32 -8.76 -3.51 5.24
C PRO A 32 -9.38 -2.35 4.48
N VAL A 33 -8.61 -1.27 4.32
CA VAL A 33 -9.01 -0.13 3.50
C VAL A 33 -8.89 -0.51 2.02
N ARG A 34 -9.89 -0.08 1.25
CA ARG A 34 -10.01 -0.29 -0.19
C ARG A 34 -10.47 1.02 -0.84
N VAL A 35 -9.95 1.25 -2.04
CA VAL A 35 -10.50 2.25 -2.96
C VAL A 35 -11.43 1.52 -3.93
N ALA A 36 -12.61 2.08 -4.18
CA ALA A 36 -13.42 1.67 -5.32
C ALA A 36 -12.72 2.15 -6.60
N VAL A 37 -12.55 1.25 -7.56
CA VAL A 37 -11.92 1.56 -8.84
C VAL A 37 -12.97 1.44 -9.92
N ASP A 38 -13.35 2.56 -10.51
CA ASP A 38 -14.24 2.59 -11.66
C ASP A 38 -13.40 2.40 -12.93
N ARG A 39 -13.73 1.36 -13.69
CA ARG A 39 -12.97 0.95 -14.88
C ARG A 39 -13.84 1.15 -16.11
N CYS A 40 -13.35 1.93 -17.06
CA CYS A 40 -14.05 2.19 -18.33
C CYS A 40 -13.16 1.75 -19.50
N GLU A 41 -13.66 0.88 -20.40
CA GLU A 41 -12.91 0.52 -21.62
C GLU A 41 -12.87 1.75 -22.54
N ILE A 42 -11.67 2.26 -22.79
CA ILE A 42 -11.44 3.46 -23.62
C ILE A 42 -10.99 3.12 -25.05
N GLY A 43 -10.84 1.83 -25.36
CA GLY A 43 -10.50 1.37 -26.70
C GLY A 43 -9.82 0.01 -26.70
N ARG A 44 -9.23 -0.35 -27.85
CA ARG A 44 -8.50 -1.60 -28.02
C ARG A 44 -7.23 -1.38 -28.85
N ILE A 45 -6.13 -2.04 -28.47
CA ILE A 45 -4.88 -2.07 -29.25
C ILE A 45 -4.65 -3.52 -29.68
N GLY A 46 -4.69 -3.80 -30.99
CA GLY A 46 -4.52 -5.17 -31.50
C GLY A 46 -5.53 -6.18 -30.95
N GLY A 47 -6.75 -5.73 -30.62
CA GLY A 47 -7.78 -6.57 -30.02
C GLY A 47 -7.70 -6.70 -28.49
N ILE A 48 -6.71 -6.11 -27.83
CA ILE A 48 -6.57 -6.07 -26.36
C ILE A 48 -7.34 -4.86 -25.81
N PRO A 49 -8.29 -5.04 -24.87
CA PRO A 49 -9.03 -3.91 -24.29
C PRO A 49 -8.11 -3.04 -23.42
N VAL A 50 -8.23 -1.73 -23.60
CA VAL A 50 -7.54 -0.71 -22.82
C VAL A 50 -8.56 -0.04 -21.92
N PHE A 51 -8.29 0.02 -20.63
CA PHE A 51 -9.17 0.65 -19.64
C PHE A 51 -8.53 1.92 -19.08
N SER A 52 -9.34 2.94 -18.88
CA SER A 52 -9.06 4.00 -17.92
C SER A 52 -9.55 3.55 -16.54
N GLU A 53 -8.80 3.87 -15.50
CA GLU A 53 -9.15 3.56 -14.12
C GLU A 53 -9.24 4.86 -13.33
N ASP A 54 -10.42 5.15 -12.79
CA ASP A 54 -10.64 6.23 -11.83
C ASP A 54 -10.67 5.66 -10.42
N TYR A 55 -9.83 6.22 -9.56
CA TYR A 55 -9.66 5.77 -8.19
C TYR A 55 -10.50 6.66 -7.30
N GLY A 56 -11.62 6.12 -6.82
CA GLY A 56 -12.47 6.82 -5.85
C GLY A 56 -11.76 7.10 -4.53
N ARG A 57 -12.45 7.76 -3.60
CA ARG A 57 -11.93 7.99 -2.25
C ARG A 57 -12.10 6.75 -1.37
N ALA A 58 -11.12 6.46 -0.52
CA ALA A 58 -11.24 5.46 0.52
C ALA A 58 -11.60 6.10 1.87
N MET A 59 -12.33 5.37 2.71
CA MET A 59 -12.56 5.76 4.10
C MET A 59 -11.32 5.41 4.93
N LEU A 60 -10.55 6.43 5.29
CA LEU A 60 -9.35 6.32 6.12
C LEU A 60 -9.62 6.82 7.55
N PRO A 61 -8.92 6.27 8.56
CA PRO A 61 -8.81 6.93 9.85
C PRO A 61 -8.30 8.38 9.68
N ALA A 62 -8.79 9.27 10.54
CA ALA A 62 -8.28 10.64 10.62
C ALA A 62 -6.77 10.63 10.95
N PRO A 63 -5.98 11.57 10.39
CA PRO A 63 -4.57 11.69 10.74
C PRO A 63 -4.39 11.86 12.25
N ALA A 64 -3.44 11.12 12.82
CA ALA A 64 -3.07 11.22 14.22
C ALA A 64 -1.59 11.56 14.36
N SER A 65 -1.26 12.49 15.27
CA SER A 65 0.11 12.95 15.47
C SER A 65 1.05 11.79 15.79
N GLY A 66 2.11 11.64 14.99
CA GLY A 66 3.10 10.58 15.15
C GLY A 66 2.63 9.18 14.72
N VAL A 67 1.48 9.02 14.06
CA VAL A 67 1.03 7.72 13.54
C VAL A 67 1.23 7.67 12.03
N TRP A 68 1.74 6.55 11.52
CA TRP A 68 1.81 6.25 10.09
C TRP A 68 0.90 5.09 9.73
N TYR A 69 0.32 5.13 8.54
CA TYR A 69 -0.57 4.08 8.04
C TYR A 69 0.04 3.39 6.82
N ILE A 70 0.18 2.07 6.86
CA ILE A 70 0.54 1.27 5.69
C ILE A 70 -0.72 1.03 4.87
N VAL A 71 -0.70 1.43 3.60
CA VAL A 71 -1.81 1.30 2.66
C VAL A 71 -1.33 0.73 1.32
N SER A 72 -2.26 0.38 0.43
CA SER A 72 -1.91 0.05 -0.96
C SER A 72 -1.54 1.30 -1.76
N ALA A 73 -0.84 1.12 -2.88
CA ALA A 73 -0.51 2.23 -3.78
C ALA A 73 -1.76 2.98 -4.27
N ALA A 74 -2.83 2.25 -4.62
CA ALA A 74 -4.11 2.83 -5.03
C ALA A 74 -4.72 3.74 -3.96
N VAL A 75 -4.71 3.31 -2.69
CA VAL A 75 -5.22 4.13 -1.57
C VAL A 75 -4.36 5.38 -1.37
N ALA A 76 -3.03 5.26 -1.44
CA ALA A 76 -2.15 6.42 -1.34
C ALA A 76 -2.37 7.42 -2.48
N MET A 77 -2.54 6.95 -3.72
CA MET A 77 -2.79 7.79 -4.89
C MET A 77 -4.17 8.47 -4.85
N ALA A 78 -5.19 7.82 -4.27
CA ALA A 78 -6.50 8.41 -4.06
C ALA A 78 -6.53 9.50 -2.96
N HIS A 79 -5.43 9.65 -2.20
CA HIS A 79 -5.31 10.59 -1.08
C HIS A 79 -3.99 11.38 -1.13
N PRO A 80 -3.75 12.15 -2.20
CA PRO A 80 -2.50 12.90 -2.36
C PRO A 80 -2.31 13.98 -1.27
N GLU A 81 -3.39 14.41 -0.61
CA GLU A 81 -3.34 15.34 0.53
C GLU A 81 -2.80 14.72 1.82
N ARG A 82 -2.76 13.38 1.92
CA ARG A 82 -2.37 12.68 3.15
C ARG A 82 -0.86 12.47 3.21
N THR A 83 -0.21 13.08 4.20
CA THR A 83 1.25 13.00 4.36
C THR A 83 1.73 11.86 5.25
N ASP A 84 0.81 11.10 5.85
CA ASP A 84 1.01 10.03 6.84
C ASP A 84 0.78 8.60 6.27
N LEU A 85 0.53 8.49 4.97
CA LEU A 85 0.34 7.20 4.28
C LEU A 85 1.66 6.68 3.70
N LEU A 86 1.92 5.40 3.93
CA LEU A 86 3.11 4.68 3.48
C LEU A 86 2.72 3.44 2.68
N VAL A 87 3.51 3.11 1.67
CA VAL A 87 3.32 1.95 0.80
C VAL A 87 4.56 1.04 0.90
N PRO A 88 4.41 -0.28 1.09
CA PRO A 88 5.54 -1.21 1.01
C PRO A 88 6.30 -1.06 -0.31
N THR A 89 7.63 -0.95 -0.23
CA THR A 89 8.53 -0.86 -1.39
C THR A 89 9.82 -1.64 -1.12
N ASP A 90 10.62 -1.88 -2.15
CA ASP A 90 11.77 -2.79 -2.07
C ASP A 90 11.34 -4.18 -1.57
N LEU A 91 10.49 -4.83 -2.37
CA LEU A 91 9.79 -6.06 -2.01
C LEU A 91 10.76 -7.24 -1.91
N VAL A 92 10.69 -7.95 -0.80
CA VAL A 92 11.43 -9.20 -0.58
C VAL A 92 10.58 -10.36 -1.08
N ARG A 93 11.17 -11.22 -1.90
CA ARG A 93 10.52 -12.41 -2.44
C ARG A 93 11.24 -13.68 -2.00
N SER A 94 10.48 -14.75 -1.76
CA SER A 94 11.03 -16.10 -1.56
C SER A 94 11.51 -16.71 -2.88
N SER A 95 12.15 -17.87 -2.79
CA SER A 95 12.72 -18.60 -3.94
C SER A 95 11.68 -19.00 -5.00
N ASP A 96 10.42 -19.15 -4.62
CA ASP A 96 9.27 -19.41 -5.50
C ASP A 96 8.67 -18.13 -6.13
N GLY A 97 9.21 -16.96 -5.80
CA GLY A 97 8.74 -15.66 -6.28
C GLY A 97 7.64 -15.00 -5.44
N THR A 98 7.15 -15.65 -4.38
CA THR A 98 6.12 -15.10 -3.50
C THR A 98 6.65 -13.89 -2.71
N ILE A 99 5.87 -12.81 -2.59
CA ILE A 99 6.26 -11.65 -1.77
C ILE A 99 6.12 -12.03 -0.29
N VAL A 100 7.22 -11.97 0.46
CA VAL A 100 7.29 -12.29 1.89
C VAL A 100 7.45 -11.05 2.78
N GLY A 101 7.67 -9.88 2.19
CA GLY A 101 7.71 -8.60 2.89
C GLY A 101 8.39 -7.51 2.08
N CYS A 102 9.01 -6.55 2.77
CA CYS A 102 9.66 -5.39 2.15
C CYS A 102 10.86 -4.91 2.97
N LYS A 103 11.79 -4.19 2.37
CA LYS A 103 12.92 -3.54 3.08
C LYS A 103 12.69 -2.06 3.35
N ALA A 104 11.69 -1.46 2.71
CA ALA A 104 11.42 -0.04 2.85
C ALA A 104 9.93 0.29 2.75
N LEU A 105 9.57 1.49 3.22
CA LEU A 105 8.26 2.09 3.06
C LEU A 105 8.41 3.41 2.30
N GLY A 106 7.64 3.56 1.22
CA GLY A 106 7.64 4.76 0.39
C GLY A 106 6.41 5.63 0.66
N ARG A 107 6.58 6.95 0.65
CA ARG A 107 5.46 7.88 0.52
C ARG A 107 5.26 8.21 -0.96
N ARG A 108 4.03 8.12 -1.45
CA ARG A 108 3.72 8.59 -2.81
C ARG A 108 3.55 10.10 -2.77
N SER A 109 4.37 10.82 -3.51
CA SER A 109 4.14 12.24 -3.82
C SER A 109 3.28 12.32 -5.08
N ALA A 110 2.29 13.21 -5.06
CA ALA A 110 1.63 13.69 -6.27
C ALA A 110 2.61 14.46 -7.17
#